data_AF-D2VID5-F1
#
_entry.id   AF-D2VID5-F1
#
_cell.length_a   1.000
_cell.length_b   1.000
_cell.length_c   1.000
_cell.angle_alpha   90.00
_cell.angle_beta   90.00
_cell.angle_gamma   90.00
#
_symmetry.space_group_name_H-M   'P 1'
#
loop_
_entity.id
_entity.type
_entity.pdbx_description
1 polymer ?
#
loop_
_entity_poly.entity_id
_entity_poly.type
_entity_poly.pdbx_seq_one_letter_code
_entity_poly.pdbx_strand_id
1 'polypeptide(L)'
;YDRLRPLSYPDSKLILLCFSLVDRISFNNLFYKWIFEIRFHLPNIPIILIGCKYDLREDIILSGNKKDFISTEEGEELAKQLGCITYWECCAKNGYGMNYGKEIIVNGCLILNSKKIKKQCLIQ
;
A
#
# COMPACT_ATOMS: atom_id res chain seq x y z
N TYR A 1 3.16 -15.22 14.45
CA TYR A 1 2.96 -13.82 14.03
C TYR A 1 1.59 -13.59 13.39
N ASP A 2 1.14 -14.38 12.41
CA ASP A 2 -0.14 -14.15 11.70
C ASP A 2 -1.38 -14.03 12.62
N ARG A 3 -1.45 -14.77 13.73
CA ARG A 3 -2.59 -14.72 14.66
C ARG A 3 -2.66 -13.47 15.55
N LEU A 4 -1.57 -12.69 15.66
CA LEU A 4 -1.51 -11.50 16.51
C LEU A 4 -1.80 -10.21 15.76
N ARG A 5 -1.60 -10.19 14.43
CA ARG A 5 -1.83 -9.01 13.58
C ARG A 5 -3.27 -8.47 13.66
N PRO A 6 -4.31 -9.33 13.71
CA PRO A 6 -5.68 -8.85 13.86
C PRO A 6 -5.94 -8.02 15.11
N LEU A 7 -5.11 -8.16 16.17
CA LEU A 7 -5.23 -7.36 17.39
C LEU A 7 -4.81 -5.90 17.18
N SER A 8 -4.06 -5.59 16.12
CA SER A 8 -3.63 -4.23 15.78
C SER A 8 -4.58 -3.51 14.82
N TYR A 9 -5.58 -4.21 14.28
CA TYR A 9 -6.58 -3.65 13.36
C TYR A 9 -7.66 -2.76 13.99
N PRO A 10 -8.06 -2.92 15.28
CA PRO A 10 -9.03 -2.02 15.89
C PRO A 10 -8.64 -0.56 15.71
N ASP A 11 -9.64 0.27 15.39
CA ASP A 11 -9.50 1.72 15.17
C ASP A 11 -8.61 2.20 14.02
N SER A 12 -7.99 1.29 13.26
CA SER A 12 -7.22 1.63 12.07
C SER A 12 -8.09 2.42 11.07
N LYS A 13 -7.59 3.58 10.64
CA LYS A 13 -8.29 4.47 9.68
C LYS A 13 -7.82 4.26 8.24
N LEU A 14 -6.62 3.70 8.08
CA LEU A 14 -5.93 3.51 6.81
C LEU A 14 -5.03 2.29 6.95
N ILE A 15 -4.94 1.48 5.91
CA ILE A 15 -3.97 0.38 5.84
C ILE A 15 -2.91 0.71 4.80
N LEU A 16 -1.65 0.56 5.20
CA LEU A 16 -0.50 0.66 4.30
C LEU A 16 -0.07 -0.76 3.95
N LEU A 17 -0.16 -1.11 2.68
CA LEU A 17 0.20 -2.42 2.16
C LEU A 17 1.52 -2.30 1.43
N CYS A 18 2.59 -2.88 2.00
CA CYS A 18 3.95 -2.74 1.47
C CYS A 18 4.43 -4.04 0.83
N PHE A 19 5.16 -3.94 -0.27
CA PHE A 19 5.93 -5.04 -0.87
C PHE A 19 7.31 -4.56 -1.29
N SER A 20 8.18 -5.47 -1.71
CA SER A 20 9.54 -5.15 -2.18
C SER A 20 9.59 -5.21 -3.70
N LEU A 21 10.05 -4.14 -4.34
CA LEU A 21 10.16 -4.01 -5.81
C LEU A 21 11.11 -5.03 -6.46
N VAL A 22 11.96 -5.68 -5.66
CA VAL A 22 12.89 -6.72 -6.11
C VAL A 22 12.51 -8.13 -5.63
N ASP A 23 11.33 -8.30 -5.04
CA ASP A 23 10.84 -9.58 -4.55
C ASP A 23 9.41 -9.84 -5.03
N ARG A 24 9.29 -10.58 -6.14
CA ARG A 24 8.00 -10.92 -6.76
C ARG A 24 7.12 -11.82 -5.88
N ILE A 25 7.71 -12.59 -4.95
CA ILE A 25 6.93 -13.39 -4.00
C ILE A 25 6.16 -12.47 -3.06
N SER A 26 6.81 -11.39 -2.58
CA SER A 26 6.15 -10.38 -1.75
C SER A 26 4.99 -9.68 -2.47
N PHE A 27 5.15 -9.43 -3.78
CA PHE A 27 4.12 -8.84 -4.63
C PHE A 27 2.91 -9.77 -4.81
N ASN A 28 3.14 -11.04 -5.16
CA ASN A 28 2.07 -12.02 -5.34
C ASN A 28 1.28 -12.25 -4.04
N ASN A 29 1.96 -12.25 -2.88
CA ASN A 29 1.32 -12.42 -1.59
C ASN A 29 0.28 -11.32 -1.29
N LEU A 30 0.41 -10.13 -1.89
CA LEU A 30 -0.57 -9.05 -1.72
C LEU A 30 -1.96 -9.49 -2.17
N PHE A 31 -2.02 -10.13 -3.33
CA PHE A 31 -3.26 -10.62 -3.93
C PHE A 31 -3.74 -11.91 -3.25
N TYR A 32 -2.84 -12.87 -3.01
CA TYR A 32 -3.25 -14.19 -2.52
C TYR A 32 -3.53 -14.27 -1.03
N LYS A 33 -2.94 -13.38 -0.22
CA LYS A 33 -3.03 -13.44 1.25
C LYS A 33 -3.52 -12.14 1.85
N TRP A 34 -2.80 -11.05 1.60
CA TRP A 34 -2.96 -9.83 2.40
C TRP A 34 -4.29 -9.13 2.17
N ILE A 35 -4.73 -9.02 0.92
CA ILE A 35 -6.00 -8.35 0.62
C ILE A 35 -7.19 -9.06 1.26
N PHE A 36 -7.21 -10.39 1.24
CA PHE A 36 -8.29 -11.18 1.83
C PHE A 36 -8.34 -11.02 3.35
N GLU A 37 -7.18 -11.09 4.02
CA GLU A 37 -7.09 -10.88 5.47
C GLU A 37 -7.58 -9.47 5.86
N ILE A 38 -7.10 -8.44 5.15
CA ILE A 38 -7.48 -7.06 5.42
C ILE A 38 -8.97 -6.84 5.17
N ARG A 39 -9.51 -7.32 4.05
CA ARG A 39 -10.93 -7.13 3.73
C ARG A 39 -11.86 -7.93 4.64
N PHE A 40 -11.41 -9.07 5.15
CA PHE A 40 -12.15 -9.86 6.14
C PHE A 40 -12.29 -9.12 7.47
N HIS A 41 -11.20 -8.56 8.00
CA HIS A 41 -11.22 -7.84 9.27
C HIS A 41 -11.68 -6.37 9.16
N LEU A 42 -11.41 -5.72 8.03
CA LEU A 42 -11.56 -4.27 7.80
C LEU A 42 -12.16 -4.00 6.40
N PRO A 43 -13.43 -4.34 6.15
CA PRO A 43 -14.03 -4.27 4.81
C PRO A 43 -14.09 -2.84 4.24
N ASN A 44 -14.25 -1.84 5.09
CA ASN A 44 -14.46 -0.44 4.69
C ASN A 44 -13.23 0.45 4.83
N ILE A 45 -12.11 -0.09 5.30
CA ILE A 45 -10.91 0.71 5.50
C ILE A 45 -10.15 0.82 4.17
N PRO A 46 -9.79 2.03 3.75
CA PRO A 46 -9.00 2.19 2.54
C PRO A 46 -7.60 1.63 2.71
N ILE A 47 -7.06 1.20 1.58
CA ILE A 47 -5.74 0.60 1.48
C ILE A 47 -4.92 1.49 0.55
N ILE A 48 -3.65 1.69 0.89
CA ILE A 48 -2.68 2.27 -0.02
C ILE A 48 -1.57 1.26 -0.26
N LEU A 49 -1.20 1.09 -1.52
CA LEU A 49 -0.13 0.18 -1.92
C LEU A 49 1.22 0.92 -1.98
N ILE A 50 2.27 0.29 -1.45
CA ILE A 50 3.62 0.87 -1.35
C ILE A 50 4.65 -0.11 -1.89
N GLY A 51 5.35 0.29 -2.96
CA GLY A 51 6.53 -0.42 -3.47
C GLY A 51 7.79 0.04 -2.75
N CYS A 52 8.41 -0.82 -1.94
CA CYS A 52 9.62 -0.50 -1.19
C CYS A 52 10.89 -0.95 -1.91
N LYS A 53 12.05 -0.48 -1.44
CA LYS A 53 13.40 -0.84 -1.92
C LYS A 53 13.64 -0.43 -3.37
N TYR A 54 13.19 0.77 -3.73
CA TYR A 54 13.41 1.37 -5.05
C TYR A 54 14.90 1.41 -5.44
N ASP A 55 15.79 1.66 -4.48
CA ASP A 55 17.24 1.65 -4.65
C ASP A 55 17.75 0.33 -5.27
N LEU A 56 17.23 -0.81 -4.79
CA LEU A 56 17.65 -2.10 -5.33
C LEU A 56 17.16 -2.32 -6.76
N ARG A 57 16.03 -1.73 -7.15
CA ARG A 57 15.55 -1.80 -8.53
C ARG A 57 16.45 -0.97 -9.45
N GLU A 58 16.84 0.23 -9.03
CA GLU A 58 17.79 1.06 -9.78
C GLU A 58 19.13 0.33 -9.96
N ASP A 59 19.68 -0.26 -8.90
CA ASP A 59 20.93 -1.03 -8.96
C ASP A 59 20.85 -2.18 -9.97
N ILE A 60 19.72 -2.90 -10.02
CA ILE A 60 19.51 -4.01 -10.97
C ILE A 60 19.47 -3.51 -12.42
N ILE A 61 18.75 -2.40 -12.66
CA ILE A 61 18.64 -1.76 -13.99
C ILE A 61 20.03 -1.32 -14.47
N LEU A 62 20.81 -0.65 -13.61
CA LEU A 62 22.16 -0.19 -13.91
C LEU A 62 23.14 -1.36 -14.16
N SER A 63 22.99 -2.46 -13.41
CA SER A 63 23.83 -3.65 -13.54
C SER A 63 23.54 -4.47 -14.81
N GLY A 64 22.47 -4.16 -15.55
CA GLY A 64 22.03 -4.95 -16.70
C GLY A 64 21.58 -6.38 -16.34
N ASN A 65 21.34 -6.64 -15.05
CA ASN A 65 20.93 -7.96 -14.58
C ASN A 65 19.46 -8.19 -14.96
N LYS A 66 19.16 -9.30 -15.65
CA LYS A 66 17.78 -9.76 -15.90
C LYS A 66 17.17 -10.41 -14.64
N LYS A 67 17.20 -9.72 -13.50
CA LYS A 67 16.39 -10.12 -12.35
C LYS A 67 14.97 -9.61 -12.56
N ASP A 68 13.98 -10.44 -12.26
CA ASP A 68 12.58 -10.05 -12.26
C ASP A 68 12.33 -9.04 -11.12
N PHE A 69 12.35 -7.76 -11.45
CA PHE A 69 11.81 -6.70 -10.62
C PHE A 69 10.35 -6.43 -10.99
N ILE A 70 9.66 -5.69 -10.13
CA ILE A 70 8.29 -5.25 -10.37
C ILE A 70 8.36 -3.87 -11.02
N SER A 71 7.72 -3.74 -12.18
CA SER A 71 7.62 -2.45 -12.86
C SER A 71 6.61 -1.54 -12.16
N THR A 72 6.75 -0.23 -12.38
CA THR A 72 5.81 0.74 -11.82
C THR A 72 4.38 0.48 -12.33
N GLU A 73 4.26 0.11 -13.60
CA GLU A 73 2.98 -0.21 -14.25
C GLU A 73 2.31 -1.43 -13.62
N GLU A 74 3.06 -2.50 -13.34
CA GLU A 74 2.54 -3.68 -12.64
C GLU A 74 2.02 -3.30 -11.23
N GLY A 75 2.76 -2.45 -10.51
CA GLY A 75 2.35 -1.94 -9.20
C GLY A 75 1.06 -1.13 -9.25
N GLU A 76 0.94 -0.23 -10.23
CA GLU A 76 -0.28 0.57 -10.44
C GLU A 76 -1.48 -0.29 -10.84
N GLU A 77 -1.28 -1.28 -11.71
CA GLU A 77 -2.33 -2.19 -12.13
C GLU A 77 -2.84 -3.01 -10.94
N LEU A 78 -1.93 -3.56 -10.13
CA LEU A 78 -2.32 -4.29 -8.94
C LEU A 78 -3.06 -3.38 -7.93
N ALA A 79 -2.60 -2.14 -7.74
CA ALA A 79 -3.29 -1.19 -6.87
C ALA A 79 -4.74 -0.95 -7.30
N LYS A 80 -4.97 -0.82 -8.62
CA LYS A 80 -6.32 -0.71 -9.20
C LYS A 80 -7.14 -1.98 -8.97
N GLN A 81 -6.56 -3.15 -9.22
CA GLN A 81 -7.23 -4.45 -9.02
C GLN A 81 -7.63 -4.68 -7.56
N LEU A 82 -6.79 -4.27 -6.59
CA LEU A 82 -7.06 -4.42 -5.16
C LEU A 82 -7.98 -3.32 -4.58
N GLY A 83 -8.35 -2.32 -5.38
CA GLY A 83 -9.14 -1.17 -4.93
C GLY A 83 -8.40 -0.29 -3.92
N CYS A 84 -7.09 -0.11 -4.11
CA CYS A 84 -6.30 0.83 -3.32
C CYS A 84 -6.61 2.27 -3.73
N ILE A 85 -6.48 3.22 -2.80
CA ILE A 85 -6.66 4.65 -3.11
C ILE A 85 -5.60 5.12 -4.10
N THR A 86 -4.37 4.68 -3.89
CA THR A 86 -3.22 5.09 -4.69
C THR A 86 -2.10 4.06 -4.57
N TYR A 87 -1.06 4.26 -5.36
CA TYR A 87 0.19 3.53 -5.35
C TYR A 87 1.34 4.53 -5.29
N TRP A 88 2.35 4.25 -4.48
CA TRP A 88 3.60 4.99 -4.55
C TRP A 88 4.80 4.09 -4.24
N GLU A 89 5.96 4.51 -4.70
CA GLU A 89 7.22 3.80 -4.48
C GLU A 89 8.12 4.59 -3.52
N CYS A 90 8.85 3.89 -2.66
CA CYS A 90 9.74 4.50 -1.68
C CYS A 90 11.07 3.77 -1.52
N CYS A 91 12.07 4.53 -1.12
CA CYS A 91 13.35 4.03 -0.63
C CYS A 91 13.58 4.55 0.79
N ALA A 92 13.50 3.65 1.77
CA ALA A 92 13.78 4.00 3.15
C ALA A 92 15.24 4.45 3.37
N LYS A 93 16.18 3.92 2.57
CA LYS A 93 17.62 4.20 2.68
C LYS A 93 17.97 5.62 2.23
N ASN A 94 17.40 6.07 1.12
CA ASN A 94 17.70 7.38 0.53
C ASN A 94 16.63 8.44 0.86
N GLY A 95 15.58 8.07 1.60
CA GLY A 95 14.44 8.93 1.88
C GLY A 95 13.54 9.23 0.67
N TYR A 96 13.82 8.62 -0.49
CA TYR A 96 13.05 8.81 -1.72
C TYR A 96 11.60 8.37 -1.51
N GLY A 97 10.65 9.20 -1.97
CA GLY A 97 9.21 8.93 -1.87
C GLY A 97 8.61 9.09 -0.47
N MET A 98 9.42 9.33 0.58
CA MET A 98 8.92 9.39 1.96
C MET A 98 8.12 10.67 2.25
N ASN A 99 8.55 11.81 1.71
CA ASN A 99 7.83 13.08 1.89
C ASN A 99 6.50 13.08 1.13
N TYR A 100 6.52 12.58 -0.11
CA TYR A 100 5.32 12.40 -0.93
C TYR A 100 4.33 11.43 -0.27
N GLY A 101 4.82 10.30 0.26
CA GLY A 101 3.99 9.34 0.99
C GLY A 101 3.33 9.93 2.24
N LYS A 102 4.03 10.78 3.01
CA LYS A 102 3.44 11.47 4.17
C LYS A 102 2.27 12.36 3.76
N GLU A 103 2.42 13.14 2.70
CA GLU A 103 1.37 14.02 2.19
C GLU A 103 0.14 13.23 1.71
N ILE A 104 0.37 12.15 0.96
CA ILE A 104 -0.69 11.23 0.53
C ILE A 104 -1.45 10.64 1.72
N ILE A 105 -0.74 10.18 2.75
CA ILE A 105 -1.36 9.60 3.95
C ILE A 105 -2.24 10.64 4.64
N VAL A 106 -1.72 11.86 4.83
CA VAL A 106 -2.47 12.96 5.46
C VAL A 106 -3.72 13.29 4.65
N ASN A 107 -3.58 13.47 3.33
CA ASN A 107 -4.69 13.77 2.43
C ASN A 107 -5.73 12.63 2.40
N GLY A 108 -5.27 11.37 2.37
CA GLY A 108 -6.12 10.19 2.46
C GLY A 108 -6.94 10.17 3.76
N CYS A 109 -6.30 10.40 4.90
CA CYS A 109 -6.97 10.49 6.21
C CYS A 109 -8.00 11.64 6.27
N LEU A 110 -7.68 12.81 5.72
CA LEU A 110 -8.59 13.96 5.67
C LEU A 110 -9.83 13.68 4.81
N ILE A 111 -9.65 13.05 3.64
CA ILE A 111 -10.75 12.66 2.75
C ILE A 111 -11.68 11.66 3.44
N LEU A 112 -11.13 10.73 4.23
CA LEU A 112 -11.94 9.76 4.97
C LEU A 112 -12.73 10.43 6.10
N ASN A 113 -12.12 11.37 6.82
CA ASN A 113 -12.81 12.13 7.86
C ASN A 113 -13.97 12.95 7.28
N SER A 114 -13.78 13.61 6.14
CA SER A 114 -14.86 14.37 5.49
C SER A 114 -16.02 13.49 4.99
N LYS A 115 -15.74 12.29 4.45
CA LYS A 115 -16.78 11.30 4.09
C LYS A 115 -17.53 10.76 5.31
N LYS A 116 -16.85 10.60 6.45
CA LYS A 116 -17.46 10.16 7.71
C LYS A 116 -18.41 11.23 8.28
N ILE A 117 -18.01 12.51 8.24
CA ILE A 117 -18.86 13.65 8.62
C ILE A 117 -20.12 13.72 7.74
N LYS A 118 -19.98 13.56 6.42
CA LYS A 118 -21.15 13.54 5.51
C LYS A 118 -22.10 12.37 5.79
N LYS A 119 -21.59 11.17 6.07
CA LYS A 119 -22.43 10.01 6.43
C LYS A 119 -23.16 10.19 7.77
N GLN A 120 -22.56 10.93 8.72
CA GLN A 120 -23.16 11.18 10.03
C GLN A 120 -24.23 12.29 9.99
N CYS A 121 -24.14 13.21 9.03
CA CYS A 121 -25.14 14.27 8.81
C CYS A 121 -26.28 13.89 7.85
N LEU A 122 -26.28 12.68 7.26
CA LEU A 122 -27.30 12.21 6.31
C LEU A 122 -28.39 11.34 6.96
N ILE A 123 -28.62 11.51 8.26
CA ILE A 123 -29.78 10.95 8.96
C ILE A 123 -30.84 12.06 9.04
N GLN A 124 -31.69 12.14 8.01
CA GLN A 124 -32.98 12.82 8.05
C GLN A 124 -34.02 11.92 7.40
#